data_AF-A0A6N3GQU7-F1
#
_entry.id   AF-A0A6N3GQU7-F1
#
_cell.length_a   1.000
_cell.length_b   1.000
_cell.length_c   1.000
_cell.angle_alpha   90.00
_cell.angle_beta   90.00
_cell.angle_gamma   90.00
#
_symmetry.space_group_name_H-M   'P 1'
#
loop_
_entity.id
_entity.type
_entity.pdbx_description
1 polymer ?
#
loop_
_entity_poly.entity_id
_entity_poly.type
_entity_poly.pdbx_seq_one_letter_code
_entity_poly.pdbx_strand_id
1 'polypeptide(L)'
;MIKTLQQALKMDREKFKVPRSVQQAIPIQRIWPDGVFQSGTKFSKTFRFSDINYAIASKEDKTEMFLDYSELLNALDSGAAAKITLNNRQINKEEFEASLLLPMKEDGLDEYRKEYNEMLLSKVSGTNNSIYQERYLTVSVHKRTSMRQGLILHVWERISSPI
;
A
#
# COMPACT_ATOMS: atom_id res chain seq x y z
N MET A 1 0.81 1.22 32.15
CA MET A 1 0.03 1.24 30.90
C MET A 1 0.06 2.66 30.37
N ILE A 2 0.47 2.87 29.11
CA ILE A 2 0.71 4.19 28.52
C ILE A 2 -0.62 4.96 28.45
N LYS A 3 -0.71 6.14 29.08
CA LYS A 3 -1.95 6.94 29.20
C LYS A 3 -2.60 7.25 27.84
N THR A 4 -1.80 7.46 26.80
CA THR A 4 -2.26 7.72 25.43
C THR A 4 -2.97 6.52 24.80
N LEU A 5 -2.54 5.28 25.07
CA LEU A 5 -3.24 4.08 24.59
C LEU A 5 -4.65 3.97 25.20
N GLN A 6 -4.78 4.21 26.50
CA GLN A 6 -6.09 4.19 27.17
C GLN A 6 -7.02 5.29 26.65
N GLN A 7 -6.47 6.46 26.33
CA GLN A 7 -7.21 7.56 25.74
C GLN A 7 -7.68 7.22 24.31
N ALA A 8 -6.81 6.64 23.48
CA ALA A 8 -7.18 6.16 22.14
C ALA A 8 -8.29 5.11 22.20
N LEU A 9 -8.18 4.12 23.09
CA LEU A 9 -9.23 3.11 23.30
C LEU A 9 -10.56 3.70 23.77
N LYS A 10 -10.53 4.79 24.54
CA LYS A 10 -11.75 5.51 24.94
C LYS A 10 -12.38 6.25 23.75
N MET A 11 -11.58 6.83 22.87
CA MET A 11 -12.03 7.54 21.67
C MET A 11 -12.56 6.59 20.58
N ASP A 12 -12.10 5.33 20.59
CA ASP A 12 -12.57 4.24 19.73
C ASP A 12 -13.95 3.69 20.11
N ARG A 13 -14.48 4.05 21.30
CA ARG A 13 -15.79 3.56 21.74
C ARG A 13 -16.90 4.25 20.97
N GLU A 14 -17.55 3.50 20.09
CA GLU A 14 -18.74 3.93 19.38
C GLU A 14 -20.00 3.24 19.93
N LYS A 15 -21.11 3.99 19.91
CA LYS A 15 -22.41 3.42 20.26
C LYS A 15 -22.88 2.54 19.10
N PHE A 16 -22.83 1.23 19.29
CA PHE A 16 -23.37 0.28 18.32
C PHE A 16 -24.88 0.53 18.12
N LYS A 17 -25.29 0.72 16.86
CA LYS A 17 -26.70 0.85 16.47
C LYS A 17 -27.00 -0.24 15.44
N VAL A 18 -28.09 -0.96 15.65
CA VAL A 18 -28.54 -2.00 14.70
C VAL A 18 -28.98 -1.31 13.40
N PRO A 19 -28.34 -1.62 12.25
CA PRO A 19 -28.68 -1.01 10.97
C PRO A 19 -30.06 -1.49 10.50
N ARG A 20 -30.87 -0.58 9.95
CA ARG A 20 -32.20 -0.87 9.38
C ARG A 20 -32.19 -0.99 7.85
N SER A 21 -31.04 -0.75 7.22
CA SER A 21 -30.84 -0.80 5.77
C SER A 21 -29.40 -1.20 5.43
N VAL A 22 -29.17 -1.65 4.19
CA VAL A 22 -27.84 -2.01 3.70
C VAL A 22 -26.88 -0.81 3.73
N GLN A 23 -27.37 0.39 3.40
CA GLN A 23 -26.58 1.61 3.44
C GLN A 23 -26.10 1.94 4.86
N GLN A 24 -26.93 1.68 5.87
CA GLN A 24 -26.56 1.87 7.27
C GLN A 24 -25.57 0.82 7.80
N ALA A 25 -25.41 -0.31 7.11
CA ALA A 25 -24.41 -1.32 7.46
C ALA A 25 -22.99 -0.93 6.98
N ILE A 26 -22.87 0.00 6.03
CA ILE A 26 -21.59 0.50 5.55
C ILE A 26 -21.04 1.49 6.58
N PRO A 27 -19.88 1.21 7.22
CA PRO A 27 -19.35 2.05 8.31
C PRO A 27 -18.75 3.38 7.84
N ILE A 28 -18.75 3.65 6.53
CA ILE A 28 -18.16 4.84 5.91
C ILE A 28 -19.19 5.98 5.93
N GLN A 29 -18.85 7.07 6.63
CA GLN A 29 -19.70 8.25 6.76
C GLN A 29 -19.42 9.31 5.69
N ARG A 30 -18.15 9.48 5.31
CA ARG A 30 -17.73 10.50 4.34
C ARG A 30 -16.41 10.14 3.69
N ILE A 31 -16.29 10.50 2.42
CA ILE A 31 -15.05 10.42 1.64
C ILE A 31 -14.76 11.84 1.14
N TRP A 32 -13.52 12.30 1.31
CA TRP A 32 -13.09 13.59 0.76
C TRP A 32 -12.33 13.40 -0.55
N PRO A 33 -12.27 14.45 -1.42
CA PRO A 33 -11.52 14.39 -2.68
C PRO A 33 -10.03 14.09 -2.52
N ASP A 34 -9.45 14.34 -1.35
CA ASP A 34 -8.05 14.06 -1.00
C ASP A 34 -7.80 12.58 -0.63
N GLY A 35 -8.82 11.73 -0.71
CA GLY A 35 -8.74 10.30 -0.41
C GLY A 35 -8.81 9.96 1.08
N VAL A 36 -9.17 10.91 1.95
CA VAL A 36 -9.44 10.63 3.36
C VAL A 36 -10.84 10.03 3.52
N PHE A 37 -10.96 9.00 4.34
CA PHE A 37 -12.22 8.34 4.69
C PHE A 37 -12.55 8.63 6.15
N GLN A 38 -13.83 8.86 6.47
CA GLN A 38 -14.35 8.91 7.83
C GLN A 38 -15.14 7.65 8.13
N SER A 39 -14.72 6.93 9.16
CA SER A 39 -15.45 5.81 9.73
C SER A 39 -15.66 6.10 11.22
N GLY A 40 -16.88 6.50 11.56
CA GLY A 40 -17.25 6.90 12.91
C GLY A 40 -16.38 8.04 13.46
N THR A 41 -15.61 7.79 14.52
CA THR A 41 -14.72 8.80 15.14
C THR A 41 -13.34 8.91 14.49
N LYS A 42 -13.02 8.03 13.53
CA LYS A 42 -11.71 7.96 12.88
C LYS A 42 -11.74 8.53 11.48
N PHE A 43 -10.64 9.18 11.14
CA PHE A 43 -10.25 9.52 9.78
C PHE A 43 -9.13 8.58 9.38
N SER A 44 -9.16 8.02 8.18
CA SER A 44 -8.16 7.08 7.66
C SER A 44 -7.74 7.43 6.24
N LYS A 45 -6.47 7.21 5.91
CA LYS A 45 -5.94 7.27 4.54
C LYS A 45 -5.00 6.09 4.29
N THR A 46 -5.11 5.50 3.12
CA THR A 46 -4.32 4.34 2.72
C THR A 46 -3.38 4.71 1.57
N PHE A 47 -2.14 4.26 1.69
CA PHE A 47 -1.08 4.50 0.72
C PHE A 47 -0.51 3.16 0.26
N ARG A 48 -0.27 3.03 -1.05
CA ARG A 48 0.41 1.86 -1.62
C ARG A 48 1.92 2.15 -1.67
N PHE A 49 2.75 1.15 -1.37
CA PHE A 49 4.21 1.24 -1.49
C PHE A 49 4.78 0.01 -2.19
N SER A 50 5.95 0.20 -2.80
CA SER A 50 6.79 -0.86 -3.36
C SER A 50 7.64 -1.51 -2.29
N ASP A 51 8.15 -2.70 -2.60
CA ASP A 51 9.18 -3.34 -1.79
C ASP A 51 10.51 -2.60 -1.93
N ILE A 52 11.27 -2.51 -0.85
CA ILE A 52 12.60 -1.90 -0.86
C ILE A 52 13.55 -2.87 -0.17
N ASN A 53 14.54 -3.38 -0.91
CA ASN A 53 15.44 -4.43 -0.44
C ASN A 53 16.51 -3.89 0.51
N TYR A 54 16.13 -3.61 1.76
CA TYR A 54 17.04 -3.08 2.77
C TYR A 54 18.30 -3.94 2.95
N ALA A 55 18.21 -5.28 2.86
CA ALA A 55 19.37 -6.15 3.08
C ALA A 55 20.49 -5.96 2.03
N ILE A 56 20.10 -5.70 0.77
CA ILE A 56 21.00 -5.62 -0.39
C ILE A 56 21.47 -4.17 -0.62
N ALA A 57 20.78 -3.19 -0.04
CA ALA A 57 21.12 -1.78 -0.14
C ALA A 57 22.54 -1.45 0.36
N SER A 58 23.14 -0.38 -0.18
CA SER A 58 24.45 0.11 0.24
C SER A 58 24.40 0.62 1.69
N LYS A 59 25.56 0.88 2.30
CA LYS A 59 25.62 1.34 3.70
C LYS A 59 24.99 2.73 3.84
N GLU A 60 25.22 3.58 2.84
CA GLU A 60 24.69 4.93 2.73
C GLU A 60 23.16 4.87 2.59
N ASP A 61 22.65 4.07 1.66
CA ASP A 61 21.19 3.89 1.44
C ASP A 61 20.49 3.34 2.70
N LYS A 62 21.09 2.35 3.37
CA LYS A 62 20.56 1.80 4.63
C LYS A 62 20.39 2.88 5.70
N THR A 63 21.34 3.82 5.76
CA THR A 63 21.31 4.91 6.73
C THR A 63 20.19 5.89 6.40
N GLU A 64 20.03 6.25 5.13
CA GLU A 64 18.95 7.11 4.64
C GLU A 64 17.57 6.47 4.90
N MET A 65 17.38 5.22 4.50
CA MET A 65 16.15 4.46 4.74
C MET A 65 15.80 4.40 6.24
N PHE A 66 16.79 4.27 7.11
CA PHE A 66 16.59 4.25 8.56
C PHE A 66 16.14 5.62 9.11
N LEU A 67 16.76 6.71 8.64
CA LEU A 67 16.38 8.07 9.04
C LEU A 67 14.96 8.40 8.59
N ASP A 68 14.63 8.07 7.35
CA ASP A 68 13.30 8.23 6.79
C ASP A 68 12.24 7.43 7.57
N TYR A 69 12.52 6.17 7.87
CA TYR A 69 11.64 5.35 8.69
C TYR A 69 11.46 5.94 10.10
N SER A 70 12.52 6.48 10.70
CA SER A 70 12.46 7.15 12.00
C SER A 70 11.59 8.42 11.95
N GLU A 71 11.70 9.21 10.89
CA GLU A 71 10.87 10.39 10.68
C GLU A 71 9.39 10.01 10.52
N LEU A 72 9.09 8.94 9.77
CA LEU A 72 7.73 8.42 9.62
C LEU A 72 7.13 8.00 10.96
N LEU A 73 7.89 7.28 11.78
CA LEU A 73 7.45 6.86 13.11
C LEU A 73 7.22 8.06 14.04
N ASN A 74 8.04 9.10 13.95
CA ASN A 74 7.87 10.33 14.72
C ASN A 74 6.66 11.15 14.24
N ALA A 75 6.31 11.08 12.96
CA ALA A 75 5.13 11.73 12.40
C ALA A 75 3.81 11.05 12.82
N LEU A 76 3.86 9.77 13.19
CA LEU A 76 2.72 9.07 13.79
C LEU A 76 2.58 9.51 15.26
N ASP A 77 1.75 10.53 15.49
CA ASP A 77 1.39 10.98 16.84
C ASP A 77 0.90 9.80 17.69
N SER A 78 1.06 9.91 19.01
CA SER A 78 0.69 8.92 20.03
C SER A 78 -0.78 8.44 20.01
N GLY A 79 -1.66 9.15 19.30
CA GLY A 79 -3.05 8.78 19.06
C GLY A 79 -3.35 8.22 17.66
N ALA A 80 -2.34 8.13 16.79
CA ALA A 80 -2.47 7.56 15.45
C ALA A 80 -2.37 6.03 15.50
N ALA A 81 -3.17 5.36 14.69
CA ALA A 81 -3.06 3.92 14.45
C ALA A 81 -2.54 3.69 13.03
N ALA A 82 -1.48 2.90 12.91
CA ALA A 82 -0.93 2.47 11.63
C ALA A 82 -1.21 0.98 11.42
N LYS A 83 -1.64 0.63 10.21
CA LYS A 83 -1.89 -0.76 9.80
C LYS A 83 -1.19 -1.02 8.48
N ILE A 84 -0.33 -2.03 8.46
CA ILE A 84 0.25 -2.55 7.22
C ILE A 84 -0.66 -3.67 6.72
N THR A 85 -1.01 -3.65 5.45
CA THR A 85 -1.78 -4.69 4.78
C THR A 85 -0.95 -5.25 3.63
N LEU A 86 -0.69 -6.55 3.69
CA LEU A 86 0.00 -7.31 2.64
C LEU A 86 -1.06 -8.13 1.91
N ASN A 87 -1.36 -7.74 0.68
CA ASN A 87 -2.32 -8.44 -0.17
C ASN A 87 -1.56 -9.33 -1.14
N ASN A 88 -1.58 -10.63 -0.87
CA ASN A 88 -0.98 -11.64 -1.72
C ASN A 88 -2.02 -12.11 -2.73
N ARG A 89 -1.87 -11.75 -4.00
CA ARG A 89 -2.69 -12.27 -5.09
C ARG A 89 -1.91 -13.32 -5.86
N GLN A 90 -2.54 -14.46 -6.12
CA GLN A 90 -2.01 -15.42 -7.06
C GLN A 90 -2.24 -14.87 -8.47
N ILE A 91 -1.16 -14.74 -9.22
CA ILE A 91 -1.25 -14.43 -10.64
C ILE A 91 -1.58 -15.73 -11.37
N ASN A 92 -2.61 -15.69 -12.23
CA ASN A 92 -2.80 -16.74 -13.20
C ASN A 92 -1.64 -16.67 -14.21
N LYS A 93 -0.80 -17.70 -14.19
CA LYS A 93 0.39 -17.79 -15.02
C LYS A 93 0.07 -17.64 -16.50
N GLU A 94 -1.04 -18.23 -16.96
CA GLU A 94 -1.48 -18.20 -18.36
C GLU A 94 -1.87 -16.79 -18.80
N GLU A 95 -2.62 -16.07 -17.96
CA GLU A 95 -3.04 -14.69 -18.22
C GLU A 95 -1.85 -13.72 -18.20
N PHE A 96 -0.90 -13.96 -17.29
CA PHE A 96 0.33 -13.17 -17.20
C PHE A 96 1.25 -13.38 -18.39
N GLU A 97 1.48 -14.64 -18.77
CA GLU A 97 2.25 -14.98 -19.97
C GLU A 97 1.59 -14.34 -21.19
N ALA A 98 0.28 -14.50 -21.39
CA ALA A 98 -0.44 -13.87 -22.49
C ALA A 98 -0.31 -12.33 -22.51
N SER A 99 -0.29 -11.67 -21.35
CA SER A 99 -0.11 -10.22 -21.25
C SER A 99 1.32 -9.73 -21.52
N LEU A 100 2.31 -10.60 -21.32
CA LEU A 100 3.73 -10.28 -21.48
C LEU A 100 4.21 -10.51 -22.92
N LEU A 101 3.59 -11.46 -23.62
CA LEU A 101 3.97 -11.85 -24.97
C LEU A 101 3.67 -10.73 -25.97
N LEU A 102 4.62 -10.49 -26.87
CA LEU A 102 4.42 -9.60 -28.00
C LEU A 102 3.39 -10.23 -28.96
N PRO A 103 2.31 -9.50 -29.34
CA PRO A 103 1.34 -10.00 -30.28
C PRO A 103 1.95 -10.11 -31.68
N MET A 104 1.59 -11.17 -32.39
CA MET A 104 1.96 -11.37 -33.79
C MET A 104 1.21 -10.35 -34.65
N LYS A 105 1.92 -9.75 -35.62
CA LYS A 105 1.35 -8.66 -36.45
C LYS A 105 1.42 -8.95 -37.94
N GLU A 106 2.01 -10.08 -38.34
CA GLU A 106 2.16 -10.50 -39.75
C GLU A 106 2.81 -9.42 -40.63
N ASP A 107 3.65 -8.57 -40.03
CA ASP A 107 4.32 -7.44 -40.69
C ASP A 107 5.74 -7.78 -41.18
N GLY A 108 6.08 -9.08 -41.19
CA GLY A 108 7.42 -9.58 -41.54
C GLY A 108 8.45 -9.53 -40.39
N LEU A 109 8.10 -8.99 -39.22
CA LEU A 109 8.98 -8.98 -38.04
C LEU A 109 8.61 -10.06 -37.00
N ASP A 110 7.69 -10.96 -37.33
CA ASP A 110 7.17 -11.99 -36.43
C ASP A 110 8.22 -13.02 -36.02
N GLU A 111 9.26 -13.24 -36.81
CA GLU A 111 10.40 -14.09 -36.44
C GLU A 111 11.11 -13.57 -35.18
N TYR A 112 11.42 -12.27 -35.13
CA TYR A 112 12.00 -11.63 -33.95
C TYR A 112 11.05 -11.63 -32.75
N ARG A 113 9.74 -11.50 -32.99
CA ARG A 113 8.75 -11.58 -31.91
C ARG A 113 8.70 -12.97 -31.30
N LYS A 114 8.80 -14.04 -32.11
CA LYS A 114 8.88 -15.42 -31.62
C LYS A 114 10.10 -15.64 -30.73
N GLU A 115 11.29 -15.28 -31.22
CA GLU A 115 12.53 -15.43 -30.44
C GLU A 115 12.46 -14.64 -29.12
N TYR A 116 11.92 -13.42 -29.16
CA TYR A 116 11.76 -12.60 -27.96
C TYR A 116 10.76 -13.20 -26.99
N ASN A 117 9.63 -13.71 -27.50
CA ASN A 117 8.61 -14.40 -26.70
C ASN A 117 9.16 -15.68 -26.05
N GLU A 118 9.96 -16.48 -26.75
CA GLU A 118 10.64 -17.65 -26.17
C GLU A 118 11.60 -17.26 -25.05
N MET A 119 12.36 -16.18 -25.24
CA MET A 119 13.22 -15.62 -24.19
C MET A 119 12.40 -15.17 -22.97
N LEU A 120 11.29 -14.48 -23.17
CA LEU A 120 10.40 -14.05 -22.09
C LEU A 120 9.86 -15.25 -21.30
N LEU A 121 9.36 -16.28 -21.99
CA LEU A 121 8.82 -17.50 -21.37
C LEU A 121 9.88 -18.26 -20.56
N SER A 122 11.12 -18.31 -21.04
CA SER A 122 12.22 -18.97 -20.30
C SER A 122 12.54 -18.27 -18.97
N LYS A 123 12.42 -16.93 -18.90
CA LYS A 123 12.63 -16.16 -17.66
C LYS A 123 11.46 -16.28 -16.69
N VAL A 124 10.22 -16.30 -17.21
CA VAL A 124 9.01 -16.47 -16.39
C VAL A 124 8.94 -17.88 -15.81
N SER A 125 9.29 -18.91 -16.58
CA SER A 125 9.23 -20.31 -16.14
C SER A 125 10.21 -20.67 -15.03
N GLY A 126 11.34 -19.96 -14.90
CA GLY A 126 12.30 -20.14 -13.81
C GLY A 126 11.88 -19.54 -12.47
N THR A 127 10.81 -18.75 -12.44
CA THR A 127 10.38 -18.03 -11.25
C THR A 127 9.14 -18.70 -10.67
N ASN A 128 9.31 -19.57 -9.66
CA ASN A 128 8.22 -20.23 -8.93
C ASN A 128 7.34 -19.27 -8.10
N ASN A 129 7.41 -17.96 -8.36
CA ASN A 129 6.76 -16.93 -7.56
C ASN A 129 5.51 -16.41 -8.26
N SER A 130 4.47 -17.23 -8.30
CA SER A 130 3.14 -16.85 -8.81
C SER A 130 2.37 -15.92 -7.86
N ILE A 131 3.02 -15.42 -6.81
CA ILE A 131 2.41 -14.52 -5.82
C ILE A 131 2.88 -13.10 -6.09
N TYR A 132 1.95 -12.24 -6.48
CA TYR A 132 2.14 -10.80 -6.48
C TYR A 132 1.68 -10.24 -5.14
N GLN A 133 2.57 -9.52 -4.46
CA GLN A 133 2.29 -8.93 -3.16
C GLN A 133 2.13 -7.41 -3.28
N GLU A 134 0.91 -6.93 -3.06
CA GLU A 134 0.64 -5.50 -2.87
C GLU A 134 0.80 -5.14 -1.40
N ARG A 135 1.39 -3.97 -1.15
CA ARG A 135 1.63 -3.48 0.21
C ARG A 135 0.96 -2.14 0.41
N TYR A 136 0.20 -2.04 1.49
CA TYR A 136 -0.53 -0.83 1.84
C TYR A 136 -0.27 -0.41 3.27
N LEU A 137 -0.01 0.88 3.49
CA LEU A 137 0.01 1.50 4.80
C LEU A 137 -1.29 2.28 4.99
N THR A 138 -2.07 1.92 6.01
CA THR A 138 -3.25 2.69 6.41
C THR A 138 -2.96 3.42 7.70
N VAL A 139 -3.02 4.74 7.67
CA VAL A 139 -2.90 5.59 8.87
C VAL A 139 -4.29 6.05 9.27
N SER A 140 -4.61 5.99 10.56
CA SER A 140 -5.88 6.43 11.14
C SER A 140 -5.66 7.36 12.33
N VAL A 141 -6.44 8.44 12.42
CA VAL A 141 -6.38 9.44 13.50
C VAL A 141 -7.78 9.90 13.89
N HIS A 142 -7.96 10.39 15.12
CA HIS A 142 -9.25 10.94 15.56
C HIS A 142 -9.46 12.43 15.25
N LYS A 143 -8.45 13.10 14.69
CA LYS A 143 -8.53 14.52 14.29
C LYS A 143 -8.09 14.71 12.85
N ARG A 144 -9.01 15.15 11.99
CA ARG A 144 -8.73 15.37 10.55
C ARG A 144 -7.60 16.36 10.28
N THR A 145 -7.41 17.38 11.11
CA THR A 145 -6.31 18.36 10.95
C THR A 145 -4.95 17.68 10.90
N SER A 146 -4.76 16.61 11.68
CA SER A 146 -3.51 15.84 11.72
C SER A 146 -3.26 15.03 10.43
N MET A 147 -4.30 14.74 9.64
CA MET A 147 -4.18 14.14 8.31
C MET A 147 -3.88 15.13 7.19
N ARG A 148 -4.22 16.40 7.40
CA ARG A 148 -3.93 17.48 6.44
C ARG A 148 -2.49 17.98 6.56
N GLN A 149 -1.81 17.73 7.67
CA GLN A 149 -0.39 18.03 7.79
C GLN A 149 0.37 17.15 6.81
N GLY A 150 0.94 17.79 5.78
CA GLY A 150 1.71 17.15 4.73
C GLY A 150 2.94 16.37 5.21
N LEU A 151 3.24 16.31 6.51
CA LEU A 151 4.35 15.55 7.08
C LEU A 151 4.28 14.06 6.73
N ILE A 152 3.13 13.41 6.91
CA ILE A 152 3.00 11.97 6.59
C ILE A 152 3.07 11.75 5.07
N LEU A 153 2.49 12.66 4.28
CA LEU A 153 2.51 12.57 2.81
C LEU A 153 3.90 12.83 2.23
N HIS A 154 4.61 13.86 2.69
CA HIS A 154 5.95 14.22 2.23
C HIS A 154 6.99 13.16 2.61
N VAL A 155 6.95 12.67 3.85
CA VAL A 155 7.84 11.59 4.29
C VAL A 155 7.53 10.30 3.52
N TRP A 156 6.26 10.01 3.29
CA TRP A 156 5.85 8.84 2.51
C TRP A 156 6.25 8.91 1.03
N GLU A 157 6.08 10.06 0.38
CA GLU A 157 6.48 10.25 -1.03
C GLU A 157 7.98 10.05 -1.21
N ARG A 158 8.80 10.46 -0.24
CA ARG A 158 10.24 10.22 -0.25
C ARG A 158 10.58 8.74 -0.07
N ILE A 159 9.95 8.06 0.90
CA ILE A 159 10.18 6.63 1.19
C ILE A 159 9.68 5.71 0.07
N SER A 160 8.55 6.05 -0.56
CA SER A 160 7.91 5.20 -1.57
C SER A 160 8.44 5.45 -2.99
N SER A 161 9.33 6.42 -3.18
CA SER A 161 9.99 6.63 -4.46
C SER A 161 11.05 5.55 -4.65
N PRO A 162 11.04 4.82 -5.79
CA PRO A 162 12.11 3.89 -6.09
C PRO A 162 13.43 4.67 -6.23
N ILE A 163 14.47 4.21 -5.54
CA ILE A 163 15.87 4.52 -5.88
C ILE A 163 16.16 3.93 -7.26
#